data_AF-A0A396HHJ8-F1
#
_entry.id   AF-A0A396HHJ8-F1
#
_cell.length_a   1.000
_cell.length_b   1.000
_cell.length_c   1.000
_cell.angle_alpha   90.00
_cell.angle_beta   90.00
_cell.angle_gamma   90.00
#
_symmetry.space_group_name_H-M   'P 1'
#
loop_
_entity.id
_entity.type
_entity.pdbx_description
1 polymer ?
#
loop_
_entity_poly.entity_id
_entity_poly.type
_entity_poly.pdbx_seq_one_letter_code
_entity_poly.pdbx_strand_id
1 'polypeptide(L)' 'MRTSYEVMGQGVGGTKNLPFRFSDLKNYLMTIRQKEMVVGEATVIQEFFRNEALSKPSFYYDIQVDAAEDICNALIVI' A
#
# COMPACT_ATOMS: atom_id res chain seq x y z
N MET A 1 3.47 -9.13 18.38
CA MET A 1 4.18 -9.49 17.13
C MET A 1 5.64 -9.02 17.09
N ARG A 2 6.00 -7.83 17.58
CA ARG A 2 7.39 -7.35 17.54
C ARG A 2 8.34 -8.16 18.44
N THR A 3 7.86 -8.58 19.61
CA THR A 3 8.60 -9.40 20.58
C THR A 3 8.97 -10.80 20.08
N SER A 4 8.07 -11.49 19.37
CA SER A 4 8.37 -12.84 18.84
C SER A 4 9.42 -12.80 17.73
N TYR A 5 9.42 -11.75 16.90
CA TYR A 5 10.41 -11.56 15.82
C TYR A 5 11.81 -11.25 16.36
N GLU A 6 11.89 -10.43 17.41
CA GLU A 6 13.15 -10.14 18.10
C GLU A 6 13.74 -11.40 18.74
N VAL A 7 12.91 -12.22 19.40
CA VAL A 7 13.32 -13.51 19.98
C VAL A 7 13.82 -14.48 18.91
N MET A 8 13.15 -14.60 17.77
CA MET A 8 13.65 -15.43 16.65
C MET A 8 14.98 -14.91 16.11
N GLY A 9 15.14 -13.57 16.04
CA GLY A 9 16.39 -12.94 15.65
C GLY A 9 17.54 -13.30 16.59
N GLN A 10 17.30 -13.37 17.91
CA GLN A 10 18.33 -13.75 18.88
C GLN A 10 18.91 -15.14 18.61
N GLY A 11 18.07 -16.11 18.23
CA GLY A 11 18.49 -17.48 17.90
C GLY A 11 19.43 -17.58 16.68
N VAL A 12 19.48 -16.56 15.83
CA VAL A 12 20.32 -16.49 14.63
C VAL A 12 21.34 -15.34 14.66
N GLY A 13 21.57 -14.72 15.83
CA GLY A 13 22.56 -13.64 15.98
C GLY A 13 22.10 -12.27 15.45
N GLY A 14 20.80 -12.07 15.33
CA GLY A 14 20.16 -10.81 14.95
C GLY A 14 19.08 -11.00 13.89
N THR A 15 18.12 -10.08 13.85
CA THR A 15 17.01 -10.10 12.88
C THR A 15 17.46 -9.98 11.42
N LYS A 16 18.68 -9.48 11.18
CA LYS A 16 19.31 -9.46 9.86
C LYS A 16 19.64 -10.86 9.34
N ASN A 17 19.87 -11.83 10.23
CA ASN A 17 20.22 -13.19 9.84
C ASN A 17 18.99 -14.10 9.71
N LEU A 18 17.79 -13.54 9.89
CA LEU A 18 16.56 -14.30 9.67
C LEU A 18 16.41 -14.63 8.18
N PRO A 19 16.05 -15.88 7.84
CA PRO A 19 15.81 -16.30 6.47
C PRO A 19 14.55 -15.64 5.88
N PHE A 20 13.66 -15.11 6.72
CA PHE A 20 12.49 -14.35 6.30
C PHE A 20 12.32 -13.12 7.20
N ARG A 21 12.36 -11.95 6.58
CA ARG A 21 12.28 -10.66 7.25
C ARG A 21 10.90 -10.03 7.05
N PHE A 22 10.57 -9.06 7.89
CA PHE A 22 9.36 -8.25 7.69
C PHE A 22 9.31 -7.55 6.32
N SER A 23 10.46 -7.17 5.76
CA SER A 23 10.53 -6.67 4.38
C SER A 23 10.06 -7.70 3.37
N ASP A 24 10.39 -8.97 3.58
CA ASP A 24 10.05 -10.06 2.67
C ASP A 24 8.55 -10.35 2.75
N LEU A 25 7.95 -10.24 3.94
CA LEU A 25 6.49 -10.27 4.10
C LEU A 25 5.81 -9.13 3.33
N LYS A 26 6.32 -7.90 3.47
CA LYS A 26 5.79 -6.74 2.73
C LYS A 26 5.86 -6.98 1.22
N ASN A 27 7.00 -7.47 0.73
CA ASN A 27 7.19 -7.76 -0.68
C ASN A 27 6.25 -8.88 -1.16
N TYR A 28 6.12 -9.96 -0.40
CA TYR A 28 5.22 -11.07 -0.74
C TYR A 28 3.77 -10.60 -0.87
N LEU A 29 3.29 -9.81 0.10
CA LEU A 29 1.93 -9.24 0.06
C LEU A 29 1.76 -8.28 -1.12
N MET A 30 2.78 -7.50 -1.45
CA MET A 30 2.76 -6.60 -2.60
C MET A 30 2.68 -7.37 -3.92
N THR A 31 3.44 -8.45 -4.07
CA THR A 31 3.38 -9.34 -5.24
C THR A 31 2.02 -9.97 -5.40
N ILE A 32 1.41 -10.47 -4.31
CA ILE A 32 0.04 -11.01 -4.35
C ILE A 32 -0.93 -9.92 -4.76
N ARG A 33 -0.88 -8.76 -4.11
CA ARG A 33 -1.78 -7.63 -4.41
C ARG A 33 -1.71 -7.22 -5.88
N GLN A 34 -0.51 -7.10 -6.44
CA GLN A 34 -0.31 -6.77 -7.85
C GLN A 34 -0.83 -7.86 -8.79
N LYS A 35 -0.64 -9.14 -8.43
CA LYS A 35 -1.12 -10.27 -9.23
C LYS A 35 -2.65 -10.37 -9.26
N GLU A 36 -3.30 -10.14 -8.12
CA GLU A 36 -4.76 -10.23 -7.97
C GLU A 36 -5.48 -8.93 -8.37
N MET A 37 -4.74 -7.85 -8.62
CA MET A 37 -5.30 -6.58 -9.09
C MET A 37 -5.79 -6.71 -10.52
N VAL A 38 -7.10 -6.69 -10.70
CA VAL A 38 -7.75 -6.70 -12.02
C VAL A 38 -7.65 -5.33 -12.72
N VAL A 39 -7.62 -4.26 -11.93
CA VAL A 39 -7.52 -2.86 -12.36
C VAL A 39 -6.40 -2.17 -11.60
N GLY A 40 -5.73 -1.21 -12.24
CA GLY A 40 -4.57 -0.47 -11.72
C GLY A 40 -4.85 0.30 -10.42
N GLU A 41 -3.79 0.64 -9.67
CA GLU A 41 -3.94 1.24 -8.33
C GLU A 41 -4.60 2.62 -8.46
N ALA A 42 -4.24 3.35 -9.51
CA ALA A 42 -4.83 4.64 -9.86
C ALA A 42 -6.34 4.55 -10.06
N THR A 43 -6.81 3.52 -10.77
CA THR A 43 -8.23 3.29 -11.03
C THR A 43 -9.00 3.06 -9.73
N VAL A 44 -8.48 2.19 -8.87
CA VAL A 44 -9.13 1.87 -7.58
C VAL A 44 -9.20 3.09 -6.66
N ILE A 45 -8.14 3.89 -6.60
CA ILE A 45 -8.09 5.11 -5.77
C ILE A 45 -9.04 6.17 -6.31
N GLN A 46 -9.10 6.35 -7.63
CA GLN A 46 -9.99 7.32 -8.26
C GLN A 46 -11.46 6.97 -8.02
N GLU A 47 -11.82 5.68 -8.08
CA GLU A 47 -13.18 5.22 -7.79
C GLU A 47 -13.55 5.43 -6.32
N PHE A 48 -12.63 5.15 -5.39
CA PHE A 48 -12.82 5.42 -3.97
C PHE A 48 -13.09 6.91 -3.70
N PHE A 49 -12.25 7.82 -4.22
CA PHE A 49 -12.46 9.25 -4.00
C PHE A 49 -13.74 9.78 -4.65
N ARG A 50 -14.12 9.25 -5.82
CA ARG A 50 -15.42 9.56 -6.42
C ARG A 50 -16.57 9.18 -5.49
N ASN A 51 -16.52 8.00 -4.89
CA ASN A 51 -17.55 7.54 -3.96
C ASN A 51 -17.58 8.39 -2.67
N GLU A 52 -16.41 8.78 -2.14
CA GLU A 52 -16.32 9.68 -0.98
C GLU A 52 -16.91 11.07 -1.29
N ALA A 53 -16.61 11.65 -2.45
CA ALA A 53 -17.17 12.94 -2.87
C ALA A 53 -18.70 12.89 -3.05
N LEU A 54 -19.23 11.75 -3.53
CA LEU A 54 -20.67 11.54 -3.62
C LEU A 54 -21.33 11.41 -2.24
N SER A 55 -20.63 10.82 -1.27
CA SER A 55 -21.16 10.62 0.08
C SER A 55 -21.02 11.86 0.98
N LYS A 56 -20.00 12.69 0.77
CA LYS A 56 -19.62 13.80 1.66
C LYS A 56 -19.47 15.09 0.85
N PRO A 57 -20.39 16.05 0.95
CA PRO A 57 -20.31 17.31 0.22
C PRO A 57 -19.09 18.18 0.55
N SER A 58 -18.44 17.97 1.70
CA SER A 58 -17.19 18.66 2.08
C SER A 58 -15.94 18.01 1.49
N PHE A 59 -16.05 16.76 1.02
CA PHE A 59 -14.91 16.02 0.52
C PHE A 59 -14.55 16.52 -0.87
N TYR A 60 -13.35 17.07 -0.98
CA TYR A 60 -12.80 17.55 -2.24
C TYR A 60 -11.45 16.90 -2.49
N TYR A 61 -11.21 16.49 -3.73
CA TYR A 61 -9.96 15.88 -4.13
C TYR A 61 -9.58 16.30 -5.55
N ASP A 62 -8.28 16.28 -5.83
CA ASP A 62 -7.72 16.44 -7.17
C ASP A 62 -6.58 15.43 -7.35
N ILE A 63 -6.55 14.73 -8.50
CA ILE A 63 -5.53 13.72 -8.80
C ILE A 63 -4.88 14.06 -10.13
N GLN A 64 -3.54 14.08 -10.13
CA GLN A 64 -2.74 14.13 -11.34
C GLN A 64 -2.22 12.73 -11.66
N VAL A 65 -2.53 12.28 -12.87
CA VAL A 65 -2.13 10.98 -13.43
C VAL A 65 -1.15 11.23 -14.58
N ASP A 66 -0.14 10.40 -14.73
CA ASP A 66 0.77 10.47 -15.89
C ASP A 66 0.23 9.75 -17.13
N ALA A 67 1.05 9.71 -18.18
CA ALA A 67 0.73 9.05 -19.44
C ALA A 67 0.62 7.51 -19.32
N ALA A 68 1.12 6.91 -18.24
CA ALA A 68 0.95 5.50 -17.94
C ALA A 68 -0.28 5.24 -17.04
N GLU A 69 -1.09 6.27 -16.78
CA GLU A 69 -2.22 6.27 -15.86
C GLU A 69 -1.82 5.98 -14.40
N ASP A 70 -0.56 6.23 -14.02
CA ASP A 70 -0.10 6.14 -12.63
C ASP A 70 -0.27 7.48 -11.90
N ILE A 71 -0.65 7.44 -10.61
CA ILE A 71 -0.84 8.64 -9.80
C ILE A 71 0.51 9.32 -9.56
N CYS A 72 0.65 10.53 -10.07
CA CYS A 72 1.80 11.40 -9.82
C CYS A 72 1.62 12.26 -8.57
N ASN A 73 0.41 12.79 -8.35
CA ASN A 73 0.14 13.69 -7.24
C ASN A 73 -1.34 13.61 -6.83
N ALA A 74 -1.61 13.86 -5.54
CA ALA A 74 -2.97 13.88 -5.01
C ALA A 74 -3.14 14.99 -3.98
N LEU A 75 -4.20 15.79 -4.12
CA LEU A 75 -4.70 16.72 -3.12
C LEU A 75 -5.99 16.18 -2.53
N ILE A 76 -6.10 16.16 -1.20
CA ILE A 76 -7.29 15.70 -0.48
C ILE A 76 -7.64 16.74 0.58
N VAL A 77 -8.90 17.17 0.60
CA VAL A 77 -9.47 18.06 1.61
C VAL A 77 -10.67 17.35 2.23
N ILE A 78 -10.66 17.25 3.55
CA ILE A 78 -11.61 16.46 4.37
C ILE A 78 -12.54 17.40 5.13
#